data_AF-A0A1B6DC42-F1
#
_entry.id   AF-A0A1B6DC42-F1
#
_cell.length_a   1.000
_cell.length_b   1.000
_cell.length_c   1.000
_cell.angle_alpha   90.00
_cell.angle_beta   90.00
_cell.angle_gamma   90.00
#
_symmetry.space_group_name_H-M   'P 1'
#
loop_
_entity.id
_entity.type
_entity.pdbx_description
1 polymer ?
#
loop_
_entity_poly.entity_id
_entity_poly.type
_entity_poly.pdbx_seq_one_letter_code
_entity_poly.pdbx_strand_id
1 'polypeptide(L)'
;GILSGEKQRVDRGYDFTGVLEWFAERVDRIILLFDAHKLDISDEFRRSIEALRGHDDKIRIVLNKADMIDHQQLMRVYGALMWSLGKVLQTPEVARVYIGSFWDQPLRYDVNRRLFEDEEQDLFKDMQSLPRNAALRKLNDLIKRARLAKVHAYIISALRKDMPTVFGKDGKKKDLIKNLGVTFEQLQREHQISPGDFPELKKMQDSLVHHDFTKFNLLKPRLLEVVDKMLSEDIARLMAQIPHEETTTVPEPLIKGGAFEGVEDTESPFGYKRGEGIDAGHGEPEWIVNKERYKFDALFDTLGPVDGKVSGASAKAEMVKSKLPNSVLGKIWKLSDIDKDGFLDSDEFALAMHLINVKLDGHDLPTELPNHLVPPSKREF
;
A
#
# COMPACT_ATOMS: atom_id res chain seq x y z
N GLY A 1 11.28 -21.28 3.78
CA GLY A 1 11.85 -19.95 4.03
C GLY A 1 13.06 -19.74 3.15
N ILE A 2 13.38 -18.48 2.86
CA ILE A 2 14.66 -18.12 2.22
C ILE A 2 15.79 -18.43 3.22
N LEU A 3 16.88 -19.01 2.75
CA LEU A 3 18.03 -19.39 3.57
C LEU A 3 18.80 -18.13 3.96
N SER A 4 19.27 -18.11 5.21
CA SER A 4 20.11 -17.04 5.75
C SER A 4 21.27 -17.63 6.57
N GLY A 5 22.34 -16.85 6.73
CA GLY A 5 23.55 -17.26 7.44
C GLY A 5 24.20 -18.55 6.92
N GLU A 6 24.64 -19.42 7.83
CA GLU A 6 25.39 -20.64 7.52
C GLU A 6 24.63 -21.65 6.64
N LYS A 7 23.29 -21.56 6.59
CA LYS A 7 22.45 -22.45 5.78
C LYS A 7 22.54 -22.18 4.28
N GLN A 8 23.12 -21.06 3.85
CA GLN A 8 23.37 -20.76 2.43
C GLN A 8 24.36 -21.72 1.76
N ARG A 9 25.16 -22.46 2.54
CA ARG A 9 26.09 -23.46 2.02
C ARG A 9 25.41 -24.74 1.53
N VAL A 10 24.11 -24.88 1.78
CA VAL A 10 23.30 -26.00 1.30
C VAL A 10 22.74 -25.63 -0.06
N ASP A 11 23.24 -26.28 -1.11
CA ASP A 11 22.70 -26.11 -2.45
C ASP A 11 21.26 -26.64 -2.49
N ARG A 12 20.34 -25.88 -3.09
CA ARG A 12 18.95 -26.33 -3.18
C ARG A 12 18.87 -27.43 -4.22
N GLY A 13 18.08 -28.47 -3.97
CA GLY A 13 17.79 -29.52 -4.96
C GLY A 13 16.93 -29.05 -6.15
N TYR A 14 16.72 -27.75 -6.32
CA TYR A 14 15.90 -27.13 -7.36
C TYR A 14 16.25 -25.65 -7.54
N ASP A 15 15.91 -25.08 -8.70
CA ASP A 15 16.09 -23.65 -9.00
C ASP A 15 15.02 -22.80 -8.29
N PHE A 16 15.37 -22.26 -7.13
CA PHE A 16 14.46 -21.45 -6.34
C PHE A 16 14.13 -20.10 -7.00
N THR A 17 15.11 -19.47 -7.65
CA THR A 17 14.91 -18.21 -8.39
C THR A 17 13.97 -18.38 -9.57
N GLY A 18 14.12 -19.45 -10.36
CA GLY A 18 13.21 -19.75 -11.47
C GLY A 18 11.77 -20.03 -11.01
N VAL A 19 11.59 -20.66 -9.84
CA VAL A 19 10.26 -20.85 -9.24
C VAL A 19 9.64 -19.51 -8.83
N LEU A 20 10.42 -18.60 -8.23
CA LEU A 20 9.94 -17.26 -7.88
C LEU A 20 9.52 -16.45 -9.12
N GLU A 21 10.33 -16.47 -10.18
CA GLU A 21 9.99 -15.85 -11.48
C GLU A 21 8.65 -16.39 -12.00
N TRP A 22 8.47 -17.72 -11.97
CA TRP A 22 7.24 -18.37 -12.41
C TRP A 22 6.01 -17.92 -11.62
N PHE A 23 6.13 -17.75 -10.29
CA PHE A 23 5.05 -17.23 -9.47
C PHE A 23 4.80 -15.75 -9.75
N ALA A 24 5.84 -14.92 -9.88
CA ALA A 24 5.71 -13.48 -10.10
C ALA A 24 4.87 -13.13 -11.34
N GLU A 25 4.99 -13.95 -12.39
CA GLU A 25 4.17 -13.85 -13.61
C GLU A 25 2.67 -14.13 -13.40
N ARG A 26 2.30 -14.86 -12.35
CA ARG A 26 0.94 -15.44 -12.17
C ARG A 26 0.21 -14.93 -10.95
N VAL A 27 0.93 -14.55 -9.90
CA VAL A 27 0.33 -14.08 -8.67
C VAL A 27 -0.14 -12.64 -8.81
N ASP A 28 -1.14 -12.33 -8.00
CA ASP A 28 -1.72 -11.01 -7.91
C ASP A 28 -0.96 -10.07 -6.95
N ARG A 29 -0.23 -10.65 -6.00
CA ARG A 29 0.46 -9.95 -4.91
C ARG A 29 1.65 -10.80 -4.46
N ILE A 30 2.75 -10.15 -4.11
CA ILE A 30 3.93 -10.77 -3.51
C ILE A 30 4.18 -10.08 -2.18
N ILE A 31 4.08 -10.82 -1.07
CA ILE A 31 4.35 -10.29 0.27
C ILE A 31 5.77 -10.70 0.68
N LEU A 32 6.66 -9.71 0.84
CA LEU A 32 8.00 -9.90 1.37
C LEU A 32 8.00 -9.59 2.86
N LEU A 33 8.18 -10.63 3.68
CA LEU A 33 8.16 -10.53 5.15
C LEU A 33 9.58 -10.39 5.70
N PHE A 34 9.78 -9.40 6.55
CA PHE A 34 10.99 -9.17 7.33
C PHE A 34 10.67 -9.21 8.81
N ASP A 35 11.53 -9.80 9.62
CA ASP A 35 11.38 -9.82 11.08
C ASP A 35 12.14 -8.64 11.69
N ALA A 36 11.43 -7.72 12.36
CA ALA A 36 12.04 -6.52 12.93
C ALA A 36 13.05 -6.85 14.05
N HIS A 37 12.84 -7.97 14.76
CA HIS A 37 13.73 -8.40 15.83
C HIS A 37 15.04 -9.00 15.30
N LYS A 38 15.01 -9.62 14.11
CA LYS A 38 16.15 -10.29 13.47
C LYS A 38 16.24 -9.95 11.99
N LEU A 39 16.41 -8.66 11.69
CA LEU A 39 16.56 -8.21 10.31
C LEU A 39 17.84 -8.79 9.70
N ASP A 40 17.68 -9.66 8.71
CA ASP A 40 18.77 -10.24 7.93
C ASP A 40 18.36 -10.28 6.45
N ILE A 41 19.18 -9.66 5.60
CA ILE A 41 18.98 -9.61 4.15
C ILE A 41 20.10 -10.41 3.52
N SER A 42 19.85 -11.70 3.40
CA SER A 42 20.82 -12.68 2.93
C SER A 42 21.05 -12.55 1.40
N ASP A 43 22.19 -13.04 0.91
CA ASP A 43 22.47 -13.09 -0.54
C ASP A 43 21.42 -13.86 -1.35
N GLU A 44 20.84 -14.93 -0.79
CA GLU A 44 19.73 -15.63 -1.43
C GLU A 44 18.47 -14.77 -1.48
N PHE A 45 18.21 -13.97 -0.44
CA PHE A 45 17.11 -13.02 -0.42
C PHE A 45 17.30 -11.91 -1.47
N ARG A 46 18.52 -11.38 -1.60
CA ARG A 46 18.87 -10.42 -2.66
C ARG A 46 18.60 -10.99 -4.06
N ARG A 47 19.09 -12.20 -4.35
CA ARG A 47 18.81 -12.91 -5.61
C ARG A 47 17.33 -13.15 -5.82
N SER A 48 16.59 -13.42 -4.75
CA SER A 48 15.13 -13.59 -4.79
C SER A 48 14.42 -12.31 -5.19
N ILE A 49 14.81 -11.14 -4.67
CA ILE A 49 14.25 -9.85 -5.09
C ILE A 49 14.62 -9.54 -6.54
N GLU A 50 15.87 -9.79 -6.94
CA GLU A 50 16.32 -9.57 -8.32
C GLU A 50 15.52 -10.41 -9.33
N ALA A 51 15.13 -11.64 -8.96
CA ALA A 51 14.24 -12.50 -9.73
C ALA A 51 12.80 -11.95 -9.85
N LEU A 52 12.39 -10.99 -9.02
CA LEU A 52 11.07 -10.36 -9.07
C LEU A 52 11.05 -9.04 -9.87
N ARG A 53 12.20 -8.64 -10.45
CA ARG A 53 12.34 -7.39 -11.21
C ARG A 53 11.30 -7.30 -12.34
N GLY A 54 10.65 -6.15 -12.48
CA GLY A 54 9.60 -5.92 -13.47
C GLY A 54 8.20 -6.31 -12.99
N HIS A 55 8.11 -6.85 -11.78
CA HIS A 55 6.86 -7.10 -11.04
C HIS A 55 6.81 -6.29 -9.73
N ASP A 56 7.57 -5.20 -9.64
CA ASP A 56 7.69 -4.34 -8.47
C ASP A 56 6.32 -3.79 -8.01
N ASP A 57 5.40 -3.58 -8.95
CA ASP A 57 4.01 -3.14 -8.69
C ASP A 57 3.21 -4.13 -7.82
N LYS A 58 3.57 -5.42 -7.87
CA LYS A 58 2.92 -6.50 -7.12
C LYS A 58 3.51 -6.69 -5.72
N ILE A 59 4.66 -6.07 -5.42
CA ILE A 59 5.39 -6.29 -4.18
C ILE A 59 4.77 -5.45 -3.06
N ARG A 60 4.56 -6.08 -1.89
CA ARG A 60 4.24 -5.43 -0.62
C ARG A 60 5.24 -5.91 0.41
N ILE A 61 5.86 -4.98 1.10
CA ILE A 61 6.90 -5.29 2.07
C ILE A 61 6.31 -5.16 3.46
N VAL A 62 6.50 -6.18 4.29
CA VAL A 62 5.95 -6.22 5.64
C VAL A 62 7.09 -6.38 6.63
N LEU A 63 7.27 -5.39 7.51
CA LEU A 63 8.17 -5.45 8.65
C LEU A 63 7.38 -5.97 9.85
N ASN A 64 7.42 -7.29 10.04
CA ASN A 64 6.66 -8.04 11.03
C ASN A 64 7.38 -8.07 12.39
N LYS A 65 6.62 -8.36 13.46
CA LYS A 65 7.08 -8.41 14.86
C LYS A 65 7.72 -7.10 15.33
N ALA A 66 7.22 -5.98 14.84
CA ALA A 66 7.69 -4.65 15.20
C ALA A 66 7.50 -4.36 16.71
N ASP A 67 6.54 -5.02 17.36
CA ASP A 67 6.29 -4.97 18.81
C ASP A 67 7.35 -5.66 19.67
N MET A 68 8.30 -6.42 19.09
CA MET A 68 9.37 -7.10 19.83
C MET A 68 10.56 -6.20 20.15
N ILE A 69 10.56 -4.96 19.64
CA ILE A 69 11.64 -3.99 19.80
C ILE A 69 11.06 -2.63 20.21
N ASP A 70 11.88 -1.79 20.85
CA ASP A 70 11.45 -0.45 21.23
C ASP A 70 11.34 0.50 20.02
N HIS A 71 10.76 1.69 20.23
CA HIS A 71 10.57 2.68 19.17
C HIS A 71 11.89 3.13 18.50
N GLN A 72 12.97 3.32 19.26
CA GLN A 72 14.25 3.77 18.68
C GLN A 72 14.88 2.67 17.83
N GLN A 73 14.85 1.43 18.31
CA GLN A 73 15.33 0.27 17.58
C GLN A 73 14.48 0.04 16.32
N LEU A 74 13.16 0.22 16.39
CA LEU A 74 12.27 0.12 15.24
C LEU A 74 12.66 1.10 14.14
N MET A 75 12.90 2.38 14.47
CA MET A 75 13.34 3.37 13.48
C MET A 75 14.70 3.02 12.85
N ARG A 76 15.63 2.45 13.62
CA ARG A 76 16.93 1.98 13.10
C ARG A 76 16.78 0.80 12.15
N VAL A 77 15.96 -0.19 12.52
CA VAL A 77 15.69 -1.39 11.72
C VAL A 77 14.97 -1.02 10.42
N TYR A 78 13.96 -0.14 10.50
CA TYR A 78 13.25 0.38 9.34
C TYR A 78 14.20 1.12 8.38
N GLY A 79 15.03 2.02 8.90
CA GLY A 79 16.03 2.72 8.09
C GLY A 79 17.03 1.77 7.41
N ALA A 80 17.50 0.75 8.14
CA ALA A 80 18.40 -0.27 7.60
C ALA A 80 17.75 -1.12 6.49
N LEU A 81 16.47 -1.48 6.67
CA LEU A 81 15.68 -2.20 5.67
C LEU A 81 15.55 -1.36 4.39
N MET A 82 15.08 -0.12 4.50
CA MET A 82 14.89 0.78 3.36
C MET A 82 16.19 1.05 2.60
N TRP A 83 17.30 1.25 3.33
CA TRP A 83 18.62 1.42 2.73
C TRP A 83 19.04 0.21 1.91
N SER A 84 18.84 -1.00 2.46
CA SER A 84 19.17 -2.24 1.76
C SER A 84 18.27 -2.49 0.57
N LEU A 85 16.97 -2.26 0.69
CA LEU A 85 16.00 -2.41 -0.40
C LEU A 85 16.28 -1.45 -1.56
N GLY A 86 16.64 -0.20 -1.26
CA GLY A 86 17.00 0.79 -2.28
C GLY A 86 18.20 0.35 -3.13
N LYS A 87 19.11 -0.44 -2.58
CA LYS A 87 20.24 -1.04 -3.34
C LYS A 87 19.83 -2.22 -4.21
N VAL A 88 18.74 -2.91 -3.88
CA VAL A 88 18.34 -4.18 -4.51
C VAL A 88 17.26 -3.97 -5.56
N LEU A 89 16.19 -3.22 -5.23
CA LEU A 89 15.05 -3.01 -6.13
C LEU A 89 15.42 -2.17 -7.36
N GLN A 90 16.41 -1.27 -7.25
CA GLN A 90 16.89 -0.44 -8.36
C GLN A 90 15.77 0.33 -9.10
N THR A 91 14.65 0.60 -8.43
CA THR A 91 13.55 1.43 -8.93
C THR A 91 13.68 2.85 -8.37
N PRO A 92 13.31 3.89 -9.14
CA PRO A 92 13.26 5.26 -8.62
C PRO A 92 12.13 5.44 -7.58
N GLU A 93 11.13 4.57 -7.61
CA GLU A 93 10.00 4.58 -6.69
C GLU A 93 10.33 3.88 -5.38
N VAL A 94 9.95 4.50 -4.26
CA VAL A 94 10.14 3.97 -2.91
C VAL A 94 9.07 2.92 -2.64
N ALA A 95 9.49 1.69 -2.33
CA ALA A 95 8.58 0.63 -1.95
C ALA A 95 7.88 0.94 -0.62
N ARG A 96 6.55 0.72 -0.56
CA ARG A 96 5.78 0.83 0.68
C ARG A 96 6.07 -0.34 1.61
N VAL A 97 6.31 -0.04 2.88
CA VAL A 97 6.54 -1.02 3.94
C VAL A 97 5.45 -0.90 5.00
N TYR A 98 4.73 -1.99 5.25
CA TYR A 98 3.74 -2.09 6.32
C TYR A 98 4.43 -2.56 7.60
N ILE A 99 4.33 -1.79 8.67
CA ILE A 99 5.02 -2.06 9.94
C ILE A 99 3.99 -2.58 10.94
N GLY A 100 4.21 -3.76 11.51
CA GLY A 100 3.27 -4.30 12.47
C GLY A 100 3.67 -5.63 13.06
N SER A 101 2.73 -6.25 13.76
CA SER A 101 2.86 -7.59 14.32
C SER A 101 1.64 -8.42 13.97
N PHE A 102 1.74 -9.12 12.85
CA PHE A 102 0.63 -9.82 12.21
C PHE A 102 0.42 -11.21 12.85
N TRP A 103 -0.03 -11.22 14.10
CA TRP A 103 -0.34 -12.40 14.90
C TRP A 103 -1.43 -12.10 15.94
N ASP A 104 -1.95 -13.13 16.59
CA ASP A 104 -3.01 -13.03 17.59
C ASP A 104 -2.51 -12.83 19.04
N GLN A 105 -1.22 -12.55 19.21
CA GLN A 105 -0.59 -12.43 20.52
C GLN A 105 -0.61 -10.98 21.02
N PRO A 106 -0.68 -10.76 22.35
CA PRO A 106 -0.56 -9.43 22.93
C PRO A 106 0.76 -8.74 22.54
N LEU A 107 0.70 -7.43 22.28
CA LEU A 107 1.88 -6.63 21.97
C LEU A 107 2.82 -6.60 23.18
N ARG A 108 4.11 -6.85 22.95
CA ARG A 108 5.13 -6.72 24.00
C ARG A 108 5.50 -5.26 24.27
N TYR A 109 5.72 -4.48 23.22
CA TYR A 109 5.85 -3.03 23.28
C TYR A 109 4.67 -2.40 22.53
N ASP A 110 3.80 -1.69 23.25
CA ASP A 110 2.55 -1.14 22.73
C ASP A 110 2.60 0.37 22.45
N VAL A 111 3.75 1.02 22.66
CA VAL A 111 3.96 2.46 22.38
C VAL A 111 3.55 2.84 20.96
N ASN A 112 3.78 1.95 19.99
CA ASN A 112 3.45 2.18 18.58
C ASN A 112 2.18 1.40 18.13
N ARG A 113 1.31 0.96 19.05
CA ARG A 113 0.10 0.17 18.73
C ARG A 113 -0.71 0.78 17.59
N ARG A 114 -0.98 2.09 17.67
CA ARG A 114 -1.73 2.83 16.65
C ARG A 114 -1.10 2.71 15.26
N LEU A 115 0.22 2.86 15.17
CA LEU A 115 0.93 2.70 13.90
C LEU A 115 0.76 1.27 13.34
N PHE A 116 0.82 0.26 14.20
CA PHE A 116 0.68 -1.14 13.78
C PHE A 116 -0.73 -1.42 13.26
N GLU A 117 -1.75 -0.93 13.95
CA GLU A 117 -3.15 -1.07 13.56
C GLU A 117 -3.44 -0.32 12.24
N ASP A 118 -2.96 0.92 12.10
CA ASP A 118 -3.13 1.73 10.90
C ASP A 118 -2.47 1.05 9.67
N GLU A 119 -1.25 0.52 9.80
CA GLU A 119 -0.58 -0.21 8.72
C GLU A 119 -1.20 -1.58 8.42
N GLU A 120 -1.72 -2.28 9.43
CA GLU A 120 -2.46 -3.53 9.23
C GLU A 120 -3.73 -3.29 8.41
N GLN A 121 -4.49 -2.25 8.76
CA GLN A 121 -5.68 -1.84 8.02
C GLN A 121 -5.34 -1.47 6.56
N ASP A 122 -4.28 -0.70 6.34
CA ASP A 122 -3.84 -0.33 4.99
C ASP A 122 -3.40 -1.57 4.17
N LEU A 123 -2.75 -2.55 4.77
CA LEU A 123 -2.41 -3.81 4.11
C LEU A 123 -3.67 -4.60 3.76
N PHE A 124 -4.62 -4.70 4.69
CA PHE A 124 -5.85 -5.45 4.49
C PHE A 124 -6.74 -4.82 3.42
N LYS A 125 -6.84 -3.50 3.35
CA LYS A 125 -7.51 -2.78 2.25
C LYS A 125 -6.87 -3.07 0.90
N ASP A 126 -5.54 -3.01 0.83
CA ASP A 126 -4.80 -3.35 -0.39
C ASP A 126 -5.08 -4.79 -0.84
N MET A 127 -5.14 -5.74 0.11
CA MET A 127 -5.52 -7.13 -0.17
C MET A 127 -6.99 -7.28 -0.58
N GLN A 128 -7.93 -6.60 0.08
CA GLN A 128 -9.36 -6.62 -0.25
C GLN A 128 -9.65 -6.03 -1.64
N SER A 129 -8.80 -5.12 -2.12
CA SER A 129 -8.91 -4.55 -3.48
C SER A 129 -8.54 -5.55 -4.59
N LEU A 130 -7.90 -6.67 -4.26
CA LEU A 130 -7.35 -7.61 -5.24
C LEU A 130 -8.38 -8.15 -6.23
N PRO A 131 -9.56 -8.65 -5.82
CA PRO A 131 -10.55 -9.18 -6.75
C PRO A 131 -11.06 -8.12 -7.71
N ARG A 132 -11.26 -6.89 -7.23
CA ARG A 132 -11.73 -5.75 -8.05
C ARG A 132 -10.71 -5.39 -9.12
N ASN A 133 -9.43 -5.36 -8.76
CA ASN A 133 -8.34 -4.98 -9.65
C ASN A 133 -7.79 -6.14 -10.50
N ALA A 134 -8.38 -7.34 -10.43
CA ALA A 134 -7.85 -8.53 -11.11
C ALA A 134 -7.89 -8.41 -12.64
N ALA A 135 -8.94 -7.82 -13.21
CA ALA A 135 -9.06 -7.64 -14.66
C ALA A 135 -7.97 -6.70 -15.21
N LEU A 136 -7.78 -5.54 -14.57
CA LEU A 136 -6.72 -4.58 -14.93
C LEU A 136 -5.33 -5.21 -14.83
N ARG A 137 -5.05 -5.95 -13.76
CA ARG A 137 -3.73 -6.58 -13.57
C ARG A 137 -3.46 -7.67 -14.61
N LYS A 138 -4.46 -8.52 -14.92
CA LYS A 138 -4.35 -9.50 -16.02
C LYS A 138 -4.13 -8.86 -17.38
N LEU A 139 -4.78 -7.71 -17.62
CA LEU A 139 -4.59 -6.94 -18.85
C LEU A 139 -3.16 -6.38 -18.94
N ASN A 140 -2.64 -5.83 -17.84
CA ASN A 140 -1.26 -5.35 -17.77
C ASN A 140 -0.23 -6.48 -18.00
N ASP A 141 -0.44 -7.65 -17.38
CA ASP A 141 0.43 -8.82 -17.59
C ASP A 141 0.39 -9.31 -19.05
N LEU A 142 -0.79 -9.28 -19.70
CA LEU A 142 -0.94 -9.57 -21.13
C LEU A 142 -0.15 -8.59 -21.99
N ILE A 143 -0.21 -7.29 -21.69
CA ILE A 143 0.55 -6.24 -22.40
C ILE A 143 2.05 -6.50 -22.27
N LYS A 144 2.55 -6.71 -21.03
CA LYS A 144 3.97 -7.02 -20.76
C LYS A 144 4.42 -8.24 -21.58
N ARG A 145 3.63 -9.32 -21.55
CA ARG A 145 3.93 -10.55 -22.29
C ARG A 145 3.92 -10.37 -23.81
N ALA A 146 2.96 -9.61 -24.34
CA ALA A 146 2.88 -9.35 -25.78
C ALA A 146 4.09 -8.57 -26.29
N ARG A 147 4.56 -7.56 -25.53
CA ARG A 147 5.80 -6.83 -25.84
C ARG A 147 7.00 -7.76 -25.84
N LEU A 148 7.19 -8.55 -24.77
CA LEU A 148 8.29 -9.50 -24.68
C LEU A 148 8.28 -10.52 -25.85
N ALA A 149 7.11 -11.04 -26.21
CA ALA A 149 6.96 -11.95 -27.34
C ALA A 149 7.32 -11.29 -28.68
N LYS A 150 6.91 -10.03 -28.89
CA LYS A 150 7.26 -9.24 -30.07
C LYS A 150 8.78 -8.99 -30.14
N VAL A 151 9.41 -8.60 -29.04
CA VAL A 151 10.88 -8.44 -28.95
C VAL A 151 11.60 -9.75 -29.26
N HIS A 152 11.15 -10.86 -28.66
CA HIS A 152 11.71 -12.17 -28.93
C HIS A 152 11.61 -12.56 -30.42
N ALA A 153 10.48 -12.27 -31.07
CA ALA A 153 10.30 -12.52 -32.49
C ALA A 153 11.30 -11.73 -33.35
N TYR A 154 11.57 -10.45 -33.01
CA TYR A 154 12.61 -9.66 -33.69
C TYR A 154 14.00 -10.26 -33.51
N ILE A 155 14.37 -10.64 -32.28
CA ILE A 155 15.66 -11.24 -31.98
C ILE A 155 15.87 -12.50 -32.81
N ILE A 156 14.92 -13.45 -32.76
CA ILE A 156 15.02 -14.72 -33.47
C ILE A 156 15.09 -14.50 -34.99
N SER A 157 14.32 -13.56 -35.53
CA SER A 157 14.38 -13.24 -36.96
C SER A 157 15.69 -12.58 -37.37
N ALA A 158 16.25 -11.68 -36.55
CA ALA A 158 17.53 -11.04 -36.83
C ALA A 158 18.66 -12.07 -36.86
N LEU A 159 18.69 -12.96 -35.86
CA LEU A 159 19.63 -14.07 -35.81
C LEU A 159 19.50 -14.98 -37.04
N ARG A 160 18.27 -15.27 -37.47
CA ARG A 160 18.03 -16.07 -38.68
C ARG A 160 18.55 -15.38 -39.96
N LYS A 161 18.33 -14.08 -40.08
CA LYS A 161 18.72 -13.26 -41.25
C LYS A 161 20.23 -13.21 -41.44
N ASP A 162 20.98 -13.18 -40.34
CA ASP A 162 22.44 -13.09 -40.34
C ASP A 162 23.16 -14.45 -40.48
N MET A 163 22.42 -15.56 -40.52
CA MET A 163 23.00 -16.90 -40.68
C MET A 163 23.35 -17.20 -42.14
N PRO A 164 24.55 -17.75 -42.42
CA PRO A 164 24.94 -18.16 -43.76
C PRO A 164 24.16 -19.41 -44.20
N THR A 165 23.87 -19.49 -45.50
CA THR A 165 23.08 -20.59 -46.07
C THR A 165 23.89 -21.88 -46.25
N VAL A 166 25.19 -21.79 -46.58
CA VAL A 166 25.99 -22.94 -47.03
C VAL A 166 27.10 -23.34 -46.05
N PHE A 167 28.07 -22.47 -45.76
CA PHE A 167 29.24 -22.79 -44.91
C PHE A 167 29.43 -21.80 -43.75
N GLY A 168 30.22 -22.17 -42.73
CA GLY A 168 30.59 -21.29 -41.62
C GLY A 168 29.51 -21.07 -40.55
N LYS A 169 28.48 -21.94 -40.51
CA LYS A 169 27.31 -21.80 -39.63
C LYS A 169 27.67 -21.80 -38.14
N ASP A 170 28.53 -22.71 -37.69
CA ASP A 170 28.89 -22.83 -36.28
C ASP A 170 29.73 -21.65 -35.78
N GLY A 171 30.66 -21.18 -36.62
CA GLY A 171 31.44 -19.97 -36.33
C GLY A 171 30.53 -18.75 -36.22
N LYS A 172 29.68 -18.52 -37.22
CA LYS A 172 28.74 -17.39 -37.22
C LYS A 172 27.77 -17.46 -36.05
N LYS A 173 27.25 -18.63 -35.69
CA LYS A 173 26.38 -18.81 -34.51
C LYS A 173 27.09 -18.36 -33.23
N LYS A 174 28.34 -18.80 -33.01
CA LYS A 174 29.13 -18.37 -31.84
C LYS A 174 29.36 -16.86 -31.84
N ASP A 175 29.67 -16.28 -32.99
CA ASP A 175 29.86 -14.83 -33.14
C ASP A 175 28.57 -14.05 -32.85
N LEU A 176 27.42 -14.52 -33.34
CA LEU A 176 26.12 -13.90 -33.10
C LEU A 176 25.72 -13.95 -31.62
N ILE A 177 25.94 -15.09 -30.94
CA ILE A 177 25.67 -15.21 -29.49
C ILE A 177 26.59 -14.27 -28.71
N LYS A 178 27.88 -14.24 -29.04
CA LYS A 178 28.86 -13.37 -28.37
C LYS A 178 28.49 -11.88 -28.52
N ASN A 179 28.01 -11.49 -29.69
CA ASN A 179 27.66 -10.10 -30.01
C ASN A 179 26.17 -9.78 -29.83
N LEU A 180 25.41 -10.62 -29.12
CA LEU A 180 23.95 -10.47 -28.98
C LEU A 180 23.54 -9.11 -28.38
N GLY A 181 24.37 -8.52 -27.51
CA GLY A 181 24.12 -7.19 -26.96
C GLY A 181 24.09 -6.09 -28.03
N VAL A 182 24.96 -6.19 -29.05
CA VAL A 182 24.96 -5.26 -30.20
C VAL A 182 23.69 -5.44 -31.02
N THR A 183 23.23 -6.68 -31.20
CA THR A 183 21.95 -6.97 -31.85
C THR A 183 20.79 -6.35 -31.07
N PHE A 184 20.80 -6.41 -29.74
CA PHE A 184 19.76 -5.78 -28.91
C PHE A 184 19.75 -4.26 -29.12
N GLU A 185 20.89 -3.59 -29.03
CA GLU A 185 20.98 -2.14 -29.26
C GLU A 185 20.52 -1.73 -30.66
N GLN A 186 20.84 -2.53 -31.68
CA GLN A 186 20.38 -2.28 -33.05
C GLN A 186 18.86 -2.38 -33.15
N LEU A 187 18.27 -3.46 -32.64
CA LEU A 187 16.82 -3.68 -32.65
C LEU A 187 16.09 -2.61 -31.83
N GLN A 188 16.69 -2.17 -30.72
CA GLN A 188 16.17 -1.10 -29.89
C GLN A 188 15.99 0.20 -30.68
N ARG A 189 17.01 0.59 -31.46
CA ARG A 189 16.98 1.81 -32.30
C ARG A 189 16.08 1.65 -33.51
N GLU A 190 16.16 0.51 -34.20
CA GLU A 190 15.41 0.25 -35.44
C GLU A 190 13.91 0.19 -35.21
N HIS A 191 13.48 -0.40 -34.09
CA HIS A 191 12.06 -0.62 -33.78
C HIS A 191 11.53 0.23 -32.63
N GLN A 192 12.34 1.15 -32.08
CA GLN A 192 11.97 2.06 -30.98
C GLN A 192 11.45 1.32 -29.74
N ILE A 193 12.15 0.26 -29.36
CA ILE A 193 11.78 -0.62 -28.23
C ILE A 193 12.42 -0.10 -26.95
N SER A 194 11.74 -0.22 -25.81
CA SER A 194 12.32 0.13 -24.51
C SER A 194 13.38 -0.92 -24.09
N PRO A 195 14.51 -0.53 -23.48
CA PRO A 195 15.48 -1.49 -22.92
C PRO A 195 14.84 -2.52 -21.98
N GLY A 196 13.80 -2.12 -21.23
CA GLY A 196 13.12 -2.98 -20.26
C GLY A 196 12.27 -4.09 -20.88
N ASP A 197 11.97 -4.02 -22.19
CA ASP A 197 11.21 -5.08 -22.88
C ASP A 197 12.11 -6.22 -23.38
N PHE A 198 13.45 -6.08 -23.28
CA PHE A 198 14.40 -7.11 -23.69
C PHE A 198 14.60 -8.17 -22.61
N PRO A 199 14.77 -9.45 -22.99
CA PRO A 199 15.13 -10.48 -22.05
C PRO A 199 16.55 -10.26 -21.51
N GLU A 200 16.86 -10.89 -20.38
CA GLU A 200 18.21 -10.86 -19.83
C GLU A 200 19.23 -11.43 -20.83
N LEU A 201 20.24 -10.62 -21.17
CA LEU A 201 21.22 -10.92 -22.20
C LEU A 201 21.90 -12.28 -21.96
N LYS A 202 22.35 -12.52 -20.72
CA LYS A 202 23.13 -13.71 -20.38
C LYS A 202 22.28 -14.99 -20.46
N LYS A 203 21.08 -14.97 -19.88
CA LYS A 203 20.12 -16.09 -20.00
C LYS A 203 19.79 -16.40 -21.46
N MET A 204 19.58 -15.37 -22.29
CA MET A 204 19.30 -15.56 -23.72
C MET A 204 20.50 -16.15 -24.45
N GLN A 205 21.72 -15.70 -24.17
CA GLN A 205 22.94 -16.27 -24.74
C GLN A 205 23.07 -17.76 -24.41
N ASP A 206 22.91 -18.12 -23.14
CA ASP A 206 23.05 -19.50 -22.68
C ASP A 206 21.96 -20.41 -23.29
N SER A 207 20.72 -19.93 -23.38
CA SER A 207 19.63 -20.65 -24.05
C SER A 207 19.90 -20.87 -25.55
N LEU A 208 20.37 -19.84 -26.26
CA LEU A 208 20.62 -19.89 -27.70
C LEU A 208 21.73 -20.88 -28.10
N VAL A 209 22.68 -21.20 -27.19
CA VAL A 209 23.73 -22.21 -27.45
C VAL A 209 23.11 -23.55 -27.85
N HIS A 210 21.98 -23.92 -27.26
CA HIS A 210 21.32 -25.21 -27.47
C HIS A 210 20.39 -25.27 -28.69
N HIS A 211 20.26 -24.17 -29.45
CA HIS A 211 19.32 -24.06 -30.57
C HIS A 211 20.02 -24.02 -31.94
N ASP A 212 19.39 -24.57 -32.98
CA ASP A 212 19.87 -24.49 -34.36
C ASP A 212 19.26 -23.27 -35.06
N PHE A 213 20.11 -22.27 -35.31
CA PHE A 213 19.66 -20.99 -35.89
C PHE A 213 19.18 -21.14 -37.34
N THR A 214 19.54 -22.22 -38.04
CA THR A 214 19.04 -22.44 -39.40
C THR A 214 17.56 -22.85 -39.44
N LYS A 215 17.04 -23.36 -38.31
CA LYS A 215 15.63 -23.73 -38.13
C LYS A 215 14.77 -22.59 -37.64
N PHE A 216 15.37 -21.45 -37.31
CA PHE A 216 14.60 -20.28 -36.91
C PHE A 216 13.75 -19.75 -38.06
N ASN A 217 12.59 -19.24 -37.69
CA ASN A 217 11.66 -18.63 -38.62
C ASN A 217 12.06 -17.17 -38.87
N LEU A 218 11.91 -16.74 -40.11
CA LEU A 218 11.94 -15.31 -40.43
C LEU A 218 10.68 -14.64 -39.91
N LEU A 219 10.79 -13.33 -39.67
CA LEU A 219 9.69 -12.50 -39.22
C LEU A 219 8.51 -12.58 -40.20
N LYS A 220 7.30 -12.75 -39.65
CA LYS A 220 6.06 -12.74 -40.42
C LYS A 220 5.33 -11.43 -40.13
N PRO A 221 5.33 -10.44 -41.04
CA PRO A 221 4.75 -9.11 -40.79
C PRO A 221 3.29 -9.16 -40.31
N ARG A 222 2.48 -10.05 -40.92
CA ARG A 222 1.08 -10.26 -40.52
C ARG A 222 0.89 -10.62 -39.04
N LEU A 223 1.80 -11.40 -38.45
CA LEU A 223 1.69 -11.76 -37.03
C LEU A 223 2.04 -10.59 -36.11
N LEU A 224 2.98 -9.74 -36.53
CA LEU A 224 3.30 -8.51 -35.80
C LEU A 224 2.16 -7.51 -35.85
N GLU A 225 1.56 -7.31 -37.03
CA GLU A 225 0.42 -6.41 -37.21
C GLU A 225 -0.74 -6.78 -36.28
N VAL A 226 -0.99 -8.08 -36.06
CA VAL A 226 -2.01 -8.55 -35.11
C VAL A 226 -1.68 -8.14 -33.67
N VAL A 227 -0.42 -8.31 -33.24
CA VAL A 227 0.01 -7.93 -31.89
C VAL A 227 -0.01 -6.41 -31.71
N ASP A 228 0.40 -5.67 -32.73
CA ASP A 228 0.44 -4.21 -32.70
C ASP A 228 -0.96 -3.61 -32.65
N LYS A 229 -1.88 -4.14 -33.47
CA LYS A 229 -3.29 -3.78 -33.41
C LYS A 229 -3.91 -4.09 -32.05
N MET A 230 -3.59 -5.27 -31.48
CA MET A 230 -4.07 -5.63 -30.15
C MET A 230 -3.61 -4.59 -29.13
N LEU A 231 -2.31 -4.23 -29.12
CA LEU A 231 -1.73 -3.28 -28.17
C LEU A 231 -2.26 -1.84 -28.34
N SER A 232 -2.52 -1.40 -29.57
CA SER A 232 -2.93 -0.01 -29.86
C SER A 232 -4.44 0.22 -29.80
N GLU A 233 -5.25 -0.75 -30.22
CA GLU A 233 -6.71 -0.60 -30.34
C GLU A 233 -7.46 -1.46 -29.32
N ASP A 234 -7.22 -2.77 -29.30
CA ASP A 234 -8.06 -3.71 -28.55
C ASP A 234 -7.89 -3.55 -27.03
N ILE A 235 -6.65 -3.33 -26.57
CA ILE A 235 -6.35 -3.03 -25.16
C ILE A 235 -7.06 -1.74 -24.71
N ALA A 236 -7.03 -0.68 -25.52
CA ALA A 236 -7.68 0.58 -25.17
C ALA A 236 -9.21 0.42 -25.04
N ARG A 237 -9.82 -0.37 -25.92
CA ARG A 237 -11.26 -0.71 -25.82
C ARG A 237 -11.58 -1.51 -24.56
N LEU A 238 -10.74 -2.49 -24.22
CA LEU A 238 -10.90 -3.27 -22.99
C LEU A 238 -10.76 -2.40 -21.74
N MET A 239 -9.78 -1.49 -21.70
CA MET A 239 -9.62 -0.54 -20.60
C MET A 239 -10.86 0.33 -20.39
N ALA A 240 -11.50 0.80 -21.47
CA ALA A 240 -12.73 1.59 -21.39
C ALA A 240 -13.96 0.80 -20.91
N GLN A 241 -13.94 -0.54 -21.04
CA GLN A 241 -15.00 -1.42 -20.54
C GLN A 241 -14.79 -1.85 -19.09
N ILE A 242 -13.55 -1.78 -18.60
CA ILE A 242 -13.27 -2.02 -17.19
C ILE A 242 -13.78 -0.80 -16.42
N PRO A 243 -14.75 -0.97 -15.50
CA PRO A 243 -15.33 0.13 -14.74
C PRO A 243 -14.22 1.03 -14.20
N HIS A 244 -14.19 2.29 -14.66
CA HIS A 244 -13.45 3.33 -13.96
C HIS A 244 -14.32 3.68 -12.75
N GLU A 245 -14.21 2.87 -11.68
CA GLU A 245 -14.94 3.11 -10.43
C GLU A 245 -14.32 4.29 -9.68
N GLU A 246 -14.51 5.48 -10.23
CA GLU A 246 -14.90 6.60 -9.38
C GLU A 246 -16.44 6.63 -9.41
N THR A 247 -17.05 6.91 -8.26
CA THR A 247 -18.47 7.19 -8.01
C THR A 247 -19.47 6.04 -7.71
N THR A 248 -19.80 5.96 -6.40
CA THR A 248 -21.19 5.98 -5.81
C THR A 248 -21.99 4.73 -5.44
N THR A 249 -21.41 3.55 -5.32
CA THR A 249 -22.03 2.50 -4.48
C THR A 249 -20.93 1.75 -3.77
N VAL A 250 -20.97 1.70 -2.43
CA VAL A 250 -20.05 0.87 -1.63
C VAL A 250 -20.33 -0.58 -2.04
N PRO A 251 -19.52 -1.23 -2.89
CA PRO A 251 -19.76 -2.62 -3.19
C PRO A 251 -19.33 -3.37 -1.94
N GLU A 252 -20.07 -4.40 -1.54
CA GLU A 252 -19.62 -5.28 -0.47
C GLU A 252 -18.15 -5.70 -0.71
N PRO A 253 -17.31 -5.79 0.34
CA PRO A 253 -15.97 -6.31 0.18
C PRO A 253 -16.07 -7.74 -0.40
N LEU A 254 -15.40 -7.98 -1.54
CA LEU A 254 -15.40 -9.31 -2.18
C LEU A 254 -14.67 -10.36 -1.35
N ILE A 255 -13.77 -9.93 -0.46
CA ILE A 255 -13.13 -10.78 0.54
C ILE A 255 -13.91 -10.61 1.85
N LYS A 256 -14.65 -11.65 2.25
CA LYS A 256 -15.47 -11.67 3.48
C LYS A 256 -14.89 -12.67 4.49
N GLY A 257 -14.98 -12.32 5.78
CA GLY A 257 -14.65 -13.18 6.92
C GLY A 257 -13.17 -13.21 7.33
N GLY A 258 -12.90 -13.74 8.52
CA GLY A 258 -11.55 -13.89 9.08
C GLY A 258 -11.00 -12.56 9.62
N ALA A 259 -9.68 -12.33 9.48
CA ALA A 259 -9.03 -11.08 9.92
C ALA A 259 -9.56 -9.81 9.19
N PHE A 260 -10.35 -9.99 8.13
CA PHE A 260 -10.92 -8.92 7.31
C PHE A 260 -12.30 -8.45 7.79
N GLU A 261 -12.91 -9.15 8.76
CA GLU A 261 -14.29 -8.90 9.22
C GLU A 261 -14.44 -7.62 10.07
N GLY A 262 -13.32 -6.96 10.40
CA GLY A 262 -13.26 -5.69 11.15
C GLY A 262 -12.54 -4.55 10.43
N VAL A 263 -12.22 -4.69 9.14
CA VAL A 263 -11.52 -3.66 8.37
C VAL A 263 -12.46 -2.48 8.14
N GLU A 264 -12.13 -1.33 8.73
CA GLU A 264 -13.04 -0.16 8.85
C GLU A 264 -14.39 -0.44 9.51
N ASP A 265 -14.49 -1.47 10.35
CA ASP A 265 -15.73 -1.69 11.12
C ASP A 265 -15.92 -0.53 12.09
N THR A 266 -16.86 0.34 11.71
CA THR A 266 -17.30 1.51 12.48
C THR A 266 -18.59 1.22 13.24
N GLU A 267 -19.17 0.01 13.11
CA GLU A 267 -20.41 -0.39 13.76
C GLU A 267 -20.14 -1.19 15.03
N SER A 268 -19.14 -2.08 15.03
CA SER A 268 -18.77 -2.87 16.20
C SER A 268 -18.19 -2.00 17.32
N PRO A 269 -18.52 -2.29 18.60
CA PRO A 269 -17.92 -1.63 19.77
C PRO A 269 -16.43 -1.97 19.96
N PHE A 270 -15.88 -2.89 19.17
CA PHE A 270 -14.44 -3.25 19.16
C PHE A 270 -13.74 -2.84 17.86
N GLY A 271 -14.39 -2.00 17.04
CA GLY A 271 -13.90 -1.52 15.76
C GLY A 271 -12.65 -0.65 15.85
N TYR A 272 -12.00 -0.46 14.70
CA TYR A 272 -10.80 0.37 14.57
C TYR A 272 -11.07 1.83 15.01
N LYS A 273 -10.19 2.38 15.85
CA LYS A 273 -10.31 3.71 16.50
C LYS A 273 -11.49 3.88 17.48
N ARG A 274 -12.10 2.79 17.96
CA ARG A 274 -13.12 2.85 19.01
C ARG A 274 -12.54 3.24 20.37
N GLY A 275 -13.25 4.07 21.12
CA GLY A 275 -12.90 4.46 22.49
C GLY A 275 -11.84 5.56 22.65
N GLU A 276 -11.40 6.20 21.56
CA GLU A 276 -10.44 7.32 21.58
C GLU A 276 -10.99 8.56 20.86
N GLY A 277 -10.48 9.74 21.22
CA GLY A 277 -10.90 11.01 20.63
C GLY A 277 -12.40 11.25 20.74
N ILE A 278 -13.09 11.37 19.60
CA ILE A 278 -14.55 11.58 19.53
C ILE A 278 -15.35 10.33 19.93
N ASP A 279 -14.77 9.13 19.78
CA ASP A 279 -15.43 7.89 20.18
C ASP A 279 -15.13 7.51 21.64
N ALA A 280 -14.38 8.36 22.37
CA ALA A 280 -14.13 8.16 23.79
C ALA A 280 -15.44 8.09 24.59
N GLY A 281 -15.57 7.03 25.40
CA GLY A 281 -16.77 6.75 26.19
C GLY A 281 -17.97 6.23 25.38
N HIS A 282 -17.79 5.87 24.11
CA HIS A 282 -18.82 5.16 23.36
C HIS A 282 -19.12 3.80 24.02
N GLY A 283 -20.37 3.58 24.43
CA GLY A 283 -20.79 2.38 25.15
C GLY A 283 -20.56 2.43 26.68
N GLU A 284 -19.96 3.50 27.22
CA GLU A 284 -19.97 3.73 28.66
C GLU A 284 -21.37 4.17 29.12
N PRO A 285 -21.85 3.70 30.30
CA PRO A 285 -23.17 4.08 30.82
C PRO A 285 -23.22 5.56 31.23
N GLU A 286 -22.07 6.14 31.59
CA GLU A 286 -21.94 7.54 31.97
C GLU A 286 -21.38 8.38 30.83
N TRP A 287 -21.79 9.66 30.79
CA TRP A 287 -21.29 10.60 29.80
C TRP A 287 -19.80 10.90 30.05
N ILE A 288 -18.95 10.66 29.05
CA ILE A 288 -17.48 10.73 29.18
C ILE A 288 -16.98 12.06 29.74
N VAL A 289 -17.66 13.15 29.40
CA VAL A 289 -17.33 14.52 29.84
C VAL A 289 -17.44 14.66 31.37
N ASN A 290 -18.26 13.84 32.03
CA ASN A 290 -18.39 13.84 33.49
C ASN A 290 -17.07 13.53 34.21
N LYS A 291 -16.14 12.80 33.58
CA LYS A 291 -14.82 12.49 34.16
C LYS A 291 -13.99 13.75 34.42
N GLU A 292 -14.15 14.79 33.61
CA GLU A 292 -13.42 16.07 33.74
C GLU A 292 -14.32 17.27 34.03
N ARG A 293 -15.63 17.04 34.17
CA ARG A 293 -16.65 18.08 34.36
C ARG A 293 -16.33 19.07 35.48
N TYR A 294 -15.77 18.61 36.59
CA TYR A 294 -15.38 19.49 37.70
C TYR A 294 -14.41 20.61 37.29
N LYS A 295 -13.53 20.37 36.31
CA LYS A 295 -12.61 21.39 35.77
C LYS A 295 -13.36 22.40 34.90
N PHE A 296 -14.31 21.91 34.10
CA PHE A 296 -15.08 22.71 33.16
C PHE A 296 -16.11 23.57 33.88
N ASP A 297 -16.78 23.04 34.91
CA ASP A 297 -17.72 23.80 35.73
C ASP A 297 -17.00 24.92 36.50
N ALA A 298 -15.82 24.65 37.07
CA ALA A 298 -15.01 25.69 37.70
C ALA A 298 -14.64 26.82 36.72
N LEU A 299 -14.34 26.49 35.47
CA LEU A 299 -14.07 27.49 34.43
C LEU A 299 -15.35 28.23 34.03
N PHE A 300 -16.47 27.52 33.86
CA PHE A 300 -17.76 28.08 33.54
C PHE A 300 -18.21 29.15 34.55
N ASP A 301 -18.06 28.86 35.85
CA ASP A 301 -18.40 29.79 36.92
C ASP A 301 -17.58 31.09 36.86
N THR A 302 -16.29 31.00 36.48
CA THR A 302 -15.43 32.19 36.34
C THR A 302 -15.83 33.11 35.20
N LEU A 303 -16.60 32.61 34.22
CA LEU A 303 -17.11 33.40 33.09
C LEU A 303 -18.34 34.23 33.45
N GLY A 304 -18.89 34.06 34.65
CA GLY A 304 -20.04 34.81 35.15
C GLY A 304 -21.34 34.49 34.39
N PRO A 305 -21.84 33.25 34.46
CA PRO A 305 -23.08 32.87 33.79
C PRO A 305 -24.28 33.70 34.32
N VAL A 306 -25.16 34.08 33.41
CA VAL A 306 -26.42 34.77 33.71
C VAL A 306 -27.55 33.79 33.42
N ASP A 307 -28.44 33.56 34.40
CA ASP A 307 -29.51 32.55 34.33
C ASP A 307 -29.02 31.14 33.96
N GLY A 308 -27.82 30.78 34.43
CA GLY A 308 -27.22 29.46 34.18
C GLY A 308 -26.62 29.27 32.79
N LYS A 309 -26.48 30.35 32.00
CA LYS A 309 -25.91 30.33 30.66
C LYS A 309 -24.81 31.39 30.48
N VAL A 310 -23.80 31.08 29.67
CA VAL A 310 -22.78 32.05 29.22
C VAL A 310 -23.08 32.54 27.82
N SER A 311 -22.83 33.82 27.57
CA SER A 311 -22.99 34.39 26.23
C SER A 311 -21.97 33.83 25.24
N GLY A 312 -22.34 33.72 23.96
CA GLY A 312 -21.40 33.29 22.94
C GLY A 312 -20.16 34.18 22.79
N ALA A 313 -20.24 35.46 23.16
CA ALA A 313 -19.08 36.34 23.21
C ALA A 313 -18.09 35.92 24.33
N SER A 314 -18.61 35.64 25.54
CA SER A 314 -17.81 35.21 26.69
C SER A 314 -17.20 33.83 26.46
N ALA A 315 -17.99 32.86 25.99
CA ALA A 315 -17.52 31.52 25.68
C ALA A 315 -16.48 31.52 24.56
N LYS A 316 -16.69 32.30 23.48
CA LYS A 316 -15.70 32.44 22.41
C LYS A 316 -14.38 33.03 22.92
N ALA A 317 -14.43 34.01 23.82
CA ALA A 317 -13.22 34.60 24.41
C ALA A 317 -12.39 33.55 25.18
N GLU A 318 -13.06 32.62 25.85
CA GLU A 318 -12.41 31.48 26.52
C GLU A 318 -11.86 30.47 25.51
N MET A 319 -12.68 30.05 24.54
CA MET A 319 -12.29 29.06 23.53
C MET A 319 -11.07 29.50 22.71
N VAL A 320 -10.91 30.79 22.41
CA VAL A 320 -9.76 31.33 21.67
C VAL A 320 -8.43 31.13 22.43
N LYS A 321 -8.45 31.01 23.77
CA LYS A 321 -7.24 30.75 24.56
C LYS A 321 -6.60 29.39 24.27
N SER A 322 -7.36 28.44 23.71
CA SER A 322 -6.85 27.15 23.24
C SER A 322 -5.88 27.25 22.05
N LYS A 323 -5.80 28.42 21.39
CA LYS A 323 -4.99 28.69 20.19
C LYS A 323 -5.35 27.85 18.97
N LEU A 324 -6.54 27.24 18.95
CA LEU A 324 -7.06 26.57 17.77
C LEU A 324 -7.50 27.60 16.70
N PRO A 325 -7.44 27.25 15.40
CA PRO A 325 -7.93 28.12 14.33
C PRO A 325 -9.41 28.49 14.49
N ASN A 326 -9.79 29.73 14.13
CA ASN A 326 -11.18 30.19 14.23
C ASN A 326 -12.19 29.32 13.46
N SER A 327 -11.77 28.69 12.35
CA SER A 327 -12.60 27.73 11.60
C SER A 327 -12.93 26.49 12.43
N VAL A 328 -11.96 25.99 13.21
CA VAL A 328 -12.13 24.84 14.11
C VAL A 328 -13.01 25.23 15.31
N LEU A 329 -12.75 26.39 15.93
CA LEU A 329 -13.56 26.88 17.05
C LEU A 329 -15.02 27.12 16.64
N GLY A 330 -15.26 27.62 15.43
CA GLY A 330 -16.61 27.76 14.89
C GLY A 330 -17.32 26.41 14.69
N LYS A 331 -16.58 25.37 14.30
CA LYS A 331 -17.11 24.01 14.21
C LYS A 331 -17.45 23.45 15.60
N ILE A 332 -16.57 23.65 16.59
CA ILE A 332 -16.81 23.22 17.98
C ILE A 332 -18.05 23.92 18.54
N TRP A 333 -18.19 25.24 18.33
CA TRP A 333 -19.38 26.00 18.73
C TRP A 333 -20.65 25.35 18.18
N LYS A 334 -20.69 25.13 16.86
CA LYS A 334 -21.86 24.53 16.19
C LYS A 334 -22.21 23.13 16.70
N LEU A 335 -21.22 22.36 17.15
CA LEU A 335 -21.42 21.03 17.74
C LEU A 335 -21.84 21.07 19.21
N SER A 336 -21.53 22.16 19.92
CA SER A 336 -21.76 22.26 21.38
C SER A 336 -23.04 23.02 21.73
N ASP A 337 -23.43 24.01 20.92
CA ASP A 337 -24.70 24.75 21.02
C ASP A 337 -25.83 23.89 20.43
N ILE A 338 -26.37 22.99 21.24
CA ILE A 338 -27.30 21.92 20.82
C ILE A 338 -28.69 22.48 20.59
N ASP A 339 -29.15 23.35 21.50
CA ASP A 339 -30.45 24.01 21.39
C ASP A 339 -30.44 25.25 20.47
N LYS A 340 -29.25 25.66 20.00
CA LYS A 340 -29.03 26.73 19.01
C LYS A 340 -29.57 28.08 19.47
N ASP A 341 -29.54 28.33 20.77
CA ASP A 341 -30.01 29.58 21.35
C ASP A 341 -28.94 30.69 21.33
N GLY A 342 -27.69 30.35 20.97
CA GLY A 342 -26.56 31.28 20.89
C GLY A 342 -25.86 31.52 22.23
N PHE A 343 -26.22 30.76 23.26
CA PHE A 343 -25.60 30.70 24.57
C PHE A 343 -25.09 29.28 24.81
N LEU A 344 -24.32 29.09 25.89
CA LEU A 344 -23.94 27.74 26.34
C LEU A 344 -24.33 27.62 27.81
N ASP A 345 -25.07 26.58 28.16
CA ASP A 345 -25.22 26.16 29.56
C ASP A 345 -23.98 25.38 30.05
N SER A 346 -23.98 24.94 31.32
CA SER A 346 -22.85 24.19 31.91
C SER A 346 -22.55 22.90 31.15
N ASP A 347 -23.59 22.19 30.66
CA ASP A 347 -23.41 20.93 29.92
C ASP A 347 -22.80 21.20 28.54
N GLU A 348 -23.31 22.19 27.82
CA GLU A 348 -22.80 22.57 26.49
C GLU A 348 -21.40 23.16 26.54
N PHE A 349 -21.10 23.95 27.58
CA PHE A 349 -19.76 24.47 27.80
C PHE A 349 -18.76 23.35 28.11
N ALA A 350 -19.15 22.39 28.95
CA ALA A 350 -18.33 21.21 29.24
C ALA A 350 -18.08 20.37 27.98
N LEU A 351 -19.09 20.20 27.12
CA LEU A 351 -18.94 19.57 25.82
C LEU A 351 -17.96 20.34 24.92
N ALA A 352 -18.08 21.66 24.85
CA ALA A 352 -17.18 22.51 24.06
C ALA A 352 -15.72 22.36 24.50
N MET A 353 -15.46 22.35 25.81
CA MET A 353 -14.12 22.16 26.36
C MET A 353 -13.59 20.75 26.08
N HIS A 354 -14.42 19.73 26.19
CA HIS A 354 -14.04 18.37 25.84
C HIS A 354 -13.65 18.24 24.35
N LEU A 355 -14.44 18.82 23.43
CA LEU A 355 -14.12 18.83 22.00
C LEU A 355 -12.83 19.61 21.67
N ILE A 356 -12.54 20.68 22.42
CA ILE A 356 -11.25 21.38 22.33
C ILE A 356 -10.11 20.44 22.72
N ASN A 357 -10.23 19.73 23.85
CA ASN A 357 -9.21 18.78 24.30
C ASN A 357 -9.00 17.67 23.26
N VAL A 358 -10.07 17.08 22.74
CA VAL A 358 -10.01 16.07 21.66
C VAL A 358 -9.23 16.59 20.45
N LYS A 359 -9.46 17.85 20.06
CA LYS A 359 -8.73 18.45 18.92
C LYS A 359 -7.28 18.79 19.25
N LEU A 360 -6.97 19.19 20.48
CA LEU A 360 -5.61 19.43 20.94
C LEU A 360 -4.79 18.14 21.02
N ASP A 361 -5.45 17.01 21.34
CA ASP A 361 -4.86 15.66 21.34
C ASP A 361 -4.65 15.09 19.91
N GLY A 362 -4.96 15.88 18.87
CA GLY A 362 -4.68 15.56 17.48
C GLY A 362 -5.78 14.78 16.77
N HIS A 363 -6.94 14.58 17.40
CA HIS A 363 -8.08 13.91 16.77
C HIS A 363 -8.95 14.89 15.96
N ASP A 364 -9.61 14.40 14.91
CA ASP A 364 -10.51 15.22 14.11
C ASP A 364 -11.91 15.30 14.71
N LEU A 365 -12.53 16.47 14.54
CA LEU A 365 -13.90 16.74 14.98
C LEU A 365 -14.91 16.12 14.00
N PRO A 366 -16.03 15.56 14.48
CA PRO A 366 -17.00 14.91 13.63
C PRO A 366 -17.79 15.95 12.84
N THR A 367 -18.48 15.54 11.77
CA THR A 367 -19.39 16.43 11.03
C THR A 367 -20.68 16.70 11.82
N GLU A 368 -21.13 15.70 12.57
CA GLU A 368 -22.31 15.74 13.42
C GLU A 368 -21.95 15.17 14.80
N LEU A 369 -22.60 15.65 15.86
CA LEU A 369 -22.29 15.21 17.22
C LEU A 369 -22.82 13.78 17.45
N PRO A 370 -21.96 12.81 17.80
CA PRO A 370 -22.43 11.46 18.13
C PRO A 370 -23.32 11.43 19.37
N ASN A 371 -24.32 10.53 19.40
CA ASN A 371 -25.30 10.42 20.48
C ASN A 371 -24.69 10.22 21.87
N HIS A 372 -23.56 9.49 21.98
CA HIS A 372 -22.90 9.28 23.28
C HIS A 372 -22.24 10.55 23.84
N LEU A 373 -21.90 11.51 22.98
CA LEU A 373 -21.37 12.82 23.39
C LEU A 373 -22.46 13.87 23.65
N VAL A 374 -23.70 13.63 23.24
CA VAL A 374 -24.83 14.50 23.59
C VAL A 374 -25.00 14.51 25.13
N PRO A 375 -25.04 15.69 25.78
CA PRO A 375 -25.25 15.79 27.21
C PRO A 375 -26.53 15.06 27.62
N PRO A 376 -26.53 14.30 28.73
CA PRO A 376 -27.69 13.52 29.15
C PRO A 376 -29.00 14.32 29.26
N SER A 377 -28.90 15.59 29.67
CA SER A 377 -30.02 16.54 29.77
C SER A 377 -30.67 16.89 28.43
N LYS A 378 -29.98 16.70 27.30
CA LYS A 378 -30.41 17.10 25.94
C LYS A 378 -30.63 15.93 24.99
N ARG A 379 -30.65 14.67 25.48
CA ARG A 379 -30.81 13.46 24.65
C ARG A 379 -32.23 13.19 24.15
N GLU A 380 -33.23 13.94 24.62
CA GLU A 380 -34.66 13.72 24.30
C GLU A 380 -35.30 14.84 23.42
N PHE A 381 -34.48 15.63 22.72
CA PHE A 381 -34.96 16.63 21.74
C PHE A 381 -34.76 16.19 20.30
#